data_AF-A0A8I1ATT5-F1
#
_entry.id   AF-A0A8I1ATT5-F1
#
_cell.length_a   1.000
_cell.length_b   1.000
_cell.length_c   1.000
_cell.angle_alpha   90.00
_cell.angle_beta   90.00
_cell.angle_gamma   90.00
#
_symmetry.space_group_name_H-M   'P 1'
#
loop_
_entity.id
_entity.type
_entity.pdbx_description
1 polymer ?
#
loop_
_entity_poly.entity_id
_entity_poly.type
_entity_poly.pdbx_seq_one_letter_code
_entity_poly.pdbx_strand_id
1 'polypeptide(L)'
;FLTFSDYSRNAIRMAALMKQRVVHVFTHDSIGLGEDGPTHQSIEHASSLRLIPNLSLWRPCDTAETAVAWNVAVTRPASIGMDVHDGGPTALLLSRQNLPFVPRD
;
A
#
# COMPACT_ATOMS: atom_id res chain seq x y z
N PHE A 1 5.70 -6.37 6.44
CA PHE A 1 6.52 -6.56 5.22
C PHE A 1 5.60 -6.74 4.03
N LEU A 2 5.98 -6.25 2.84
CA LEU A 2 5.19 -6.43 1.62
C LEU A 2 5.04 -7.89 1.22
N THR A 3 6.07 -8.71 1.43
CA THR A 3 6.04 -10.14 1.10
C THR A 3 4.89 -10.88 1.82
N PHE A 4 4.56 -10.45 3.05
CA PHE A 4 3.48 -11.04 3.84
C PHE A 4 2.10 -10.46 3.51
N SER A 5 1.98 -9.59 2.51
CA SER A 5 0.67 -9.18 1.99
C SER A 5 -0.14 -10.38 1.48
N ASP A 6 0.54 -11.46 1.05
CA ASP A 6 -0.10 -12.71 0.64
C ASP A 6 -0.93 -13.36 1.75
N TYR A 7 -0.47 -13.28 3.01
CA TYR A 7 -1.21 -13.80 4.16
C TYR A 7 -2.51 -13.02 4.43
N SER A 8 -2.53 -11.74 4.06
CA SER A 8 -3.67 -10.84 4.30
C SER A 8 -4.47 -10.51 3.02
N ARG A 9 -4.13 -11.15 1.89
CA ARG A 9 -4.66 -10.82 0.56
C ARG A 9 -6.18 -10.89 0.48
N ASN A 10 -6.79 -11.88 1.15
CA ASN A 10 -8.25 -11.98 1.22
C ASN A 10 -8.87 -10.77 1.95
N ALA A 11 -8.32 -10.37 3.09
CA ALA A 11 -8.80 -9.22 3.84
C ALA A 11 -8.66 -7.91 3.05
N ILE A 12 -7.54 -7.72 2.35
CA ILE A 12 -7.33 -6.55 1.46
C ILE A 12 -8.40 -6.53 0.36
N ARG A 13 -8.66 -7.66 -0.29
CA ARG A 13 -9.69 -7.78 -1.33
C ARG A 13 -11.09 -7.52 -0.77
N MET A 14 -11.40 -8.02 0.42
CA MET A 14 -12.67 -7.77 1.09
C MET A 14 -12.86 -6.29 1.42
N ALA A 15 -11.83 -5.62 1.93
CA ALA A 15 -11.87 -4.18 2.18
C ALA A 15 -12.15 -3.41 0.88
N ALA A 16 -11.53 -3.83 -0.23
CA ALA A 16 -11.74 -3.21 -1.54
C ALA A 16 -13.17 -3.40 -2.07
N LEU A 17 -13.71 -4.62 -1.94
CA LEU A 17 -15.08 -4.96 -2.32
C LEU A 17 -16.11 -4.19 -1.50
N MET A 18 -15.91 -4.09 -0.19
CA MET A 18 -16.80 -3.39 0.74
C MET A 18 -16.59 -1.86 0.78
N LYS A 19 -15.70 -1.33 -0.07
CA LYS A 19 -15.30 0.09 -0.11
C LYS A 19 -14.91 0.65 1.27
N GLN A 20 -14.18 -0.15 2.06
CA GLN A 20 -13.75 0.22 3.40
C GLN A 20 -12.44 0.99 3.34
N ARG A 21 -12.36 2.11 4.07
CA ARG A 21 -11.14 2.93 4.15
C ARG A 21 -10.14 2.34 5.14
N VAL A 22 -9.51 1.25 4.74
CA VAL A 22 -8.39 0.63 5.47
C VAL A 22 -7.07 1.09 4.86
N VAL A 23 -6.12 1.51 5.69
CA VAL A 23 -4.76 1.85 5.24
C VAL A 23 -3.82 0.71 5.61
N HIS A 24 -3.35 -0.02 4.60
CA HIS A 24 -2.38 -1.10 4.75
C HIS A 24 -0.96 -0.55 4.58
N VAL A 25 -0.15 -0.65 5.62
CA VAL A 25 1.25 -0.20 5.61
C VAL A 25 2.16 -1.41 5.42
N PHE A 26 2.78 -1.50 4.24
CA PHE A 26 3.69 -2.58 3.87
C PHE A 26 5.11 -2.03 3.69
N THR A 27 5.97 -2.28 4.67
CA THR A 27 7.41 -1.96 4.60
C THR A 27 8.21 -3.05 3.89
N HIS A 28 9.49 -2.81 3.61
CA HIS A 28 10.40 -3.78 2.95
C HIS A 28 9.83 -4.23 1.59
N ASP A 29 9.64 -3.28 0.69
CA ASP A 29 8.90 -3.43 -0.56
C ASP A 29 9.64 -4.16 -1.71
N SER A 30 10.88 -4.57 -1.52
CA SER A 30 11.75 -5.00 -2.63
C SER A 30 12.98 -5.78 -2.18
N ILE A 31 13.82 -6.18 -3.14
CA ILE A 31 15.16 -6.74 -2.92
C ILE A 31 16.08 -5.84 -2.08
N GLY A 32 15.77 -4.55 -1.96
CA GLY A 32 16.51 -3.61 -1.10
C GLY A 32 16.50 -3.97 0.38
N LEU A 33 15.71 -4.98 0.77
CA LEU A 33 15.76 -5.52 2.13
C LEU A 33 17.05 -6.27 2.46
N GLY A 34 17.81 -6.79 1.50
CA GLY A 34 19.09 -7.46 1.77
C GLY A 34 18.97 -8.88 2.32
N GLU A 35 19.56 -9.12 3.49
CA GLU A 35 20.04 -10.42 3.97
C GLU A 35 18.97 -11.43 4.38
N ASP A 36 17.73 -11.00 4.67
CA ASP A 36 16.64 -11.95 5.00
C ASP A 36 16.25 -12.86 3.81
N GLY A 37 16.79 -12.56 2.62
CA GLY A 37 16.80 -13.48 1.48
C GLY A 37 15.46 -13.59 0.73
N PRO A 38 15.36 -14.53 -0.22
CA PRO A 38 14.30 -14.56 -1.22
C PRO A 38 12.89 -14.77 -0.65
N THR A 39 12.77 -15.41 0.52
CA THR A 39 11.46 -15.60 1.19
C THR A 39 10.89 -14.29 1.72
N HIS A 40 11.72 -13.28 1.95
CA HIS A 40 11.31 -11.97 2.43
C HIS A 40 11.26 -10.92 1.31
N GLN A 41 11.88 -11.19 0.16
CA GLN A 41 12.03 -10.24 -0.94
C GLN A 41 10.80 -10.23 -1.83
N SER A 42 10.10 -9.10 -1.84
CA SER A 42 8.90 -8.92 -2.66
C SER A 42 9.26 -8.72 -4.14
N ILE A 43 8.66 -9.51 -5.04
CA ILE A 43 8.89 -9.44 -6.50
C ILE A 43 7.58 -9.09 -7.24
N GLU A 44 6.60 -9.97 -7.19
CA GLU A 44 5.28 -9.89 -7.83
C GLU A 44 4.23 -9.15 -7.00
N HIS A 45 4.54 -8.82 -5.75
CA HIS A 45 3.55 -8.39 -4.78
C HIS A 45 2.91 -7.04 -5.16
N ALA A 46 3.72 -6.09 -5.64
CA ALA A 46 3.23 -4.80 -6.11
C ALA A 46 2.30 -4.93 -7.34
N SER A 47 2.67 -5.75 -8.33
CA SER A 47 1.82 -5.97 -9.51
C SER A 47 0.56 -6.73 -9.13
N SER A 48 0.66 -7.74 -8.27
CA SER A 48 -0.49 -8.52 -7.81
C SER A 48 -1.49 -7.69 -7.02
N LEU A 49 -1.03 -6.78 -6.16
CA LEU A 49 -1.93 -5.88 -5.42
C LEU A 49 -2.61 -4.87 -6.37
N ARG A 50 -1.90 -4.36 -7.39
CA ARG A 50 -2.51 -3.47 -8.40
C ARG A 50 -3.68 -4.12 -9.17
N LEU A 51 -3.72 -5.44 -9.25
CA LEU A 51 -4.81 -6.17 -9.90
C LEU A 51 -6.08 -6.26 -9.06
N ILE A 52 -6.04 -5.89 -7.77
CA ILE A 52 -7.24 -5.86 -6.92
C ILE A 52 -8.06 -4.61 -7.28
N PRO A 53 -9.29 -4.76 -7.80
CA PRO A 53 -10.13 -3.60 -8.14
C PRO A 53 -10.41 -2.75 -6.90
N ASN A 54 -10.46 -1.43 -7.07
CA ASN A 54 -10.70 -0.46 -5.98
C ASN A 54 -9.65 -0.43 -4.85
N LEU A 55 -8.48 -1.06 -5.03
CA LEU A 55 -7.34 -0.86 -4.14
C LEU A 55 -6.49 0.31 -4.66
N SER A 56 -6.40 1.39 -3.89
CA SER A 56 -5.44 2.46 -4.19
C SER A 56 -4.04 2.01 -3.76
N LEU A 57 -3.08 1.95 -4.67
CA LEU A 57 -1.71 1.51 -4.35
C LEU A 57 -0.71 2.64 -4.56
N TRP A 58 0.04 2.95 -3.49
CA TRP A 58 1.11 3.95 -3.50
C TRP A 58 2.44 3.28 -3.20
N ARG A 59 3.45 3.61 -4.00
CA ARG A 59 4.85 3.22 -3.79
C ARG A 59 5.72 4.48 -3.88
N PRO A 60 5.73 5.33 -2.83
CA PRO A 60 6.34 6.65 -2.86
C PRO A 60 7.86 6.57 -3.04
N CYS A 61 8.44 7.54 -3.77
CA CYS A 61 9.87 7.59 -4.03
C CYS A 61 10.68 8.28 -2.91
N ASP A 62 10.04 9.10 -2.06
CA ASP A 62 10.70 9.81 -0.97
C ASP A 62 9.72 10.29 0.13
N THR A 63 10.20 11.19 1.01
CA THR A 63 9.43 11.71 2.15
C THR A 63 8.22 12.56 1.74
N ALA A 64 8.33 13.38 0.69
CA ALA A 64 7.20 14.23 0.27
C ALA A 64 6.10 13.39 -0.37
N GLU A 65 6.44 12.46 -1.25
CA GLU A 65 5.44 11.53 -1.80
C GLU A 65 4.82 10.65 -0.72
N THR A 66 5.59 10.24 0.29
CA THR A 66 5.06 9.49 1.43
C THR A 66 4.02 10.32 2.20
N ALA A 67 4.28 11.61 2.44
CA ALA A 67 3.34 12.50 3.10
C ALA A 67 2.05 12.70 2.27
N VAL A 68 2.17 12.88 0.96
CA VAL A 68 1.03 12.99 0.04
C VAL A 68 0.23 11.70 0.01
N ALA A 69 0.89 10.54 -0.09
CA ALA A 69 0.24 9.24 -0.11
C ALA A 69 -0.59 9.00 1.16
N TRP A 70 -0.06 9.38 2.33
CA TRP A 70 -0.79 9.35 3.59
C TRP A 70 -2.00 10.28 3.60
N ASN A 71 -1.83 11.53 3.16
CA ASN A 71 -2.93 12.49 3.07
C ASN A 71 -4.07 11.96 2.19
N VAL A 72 -3.73 11.46 0.99
CA VAL A 72 -4.71 10.84 0.10
C VAL A 72 -5.37 9.63 0.77
N ALA A 73 -4.62 8.76 1.44
CA ALA A 73 -5.17 7.57 2.08
C ALA A 73 -6.23 7.90 3.15
N VAL A 74 -5.96 8.90 4.01
CA VAL A 74 -6.86 9.26 5.13
C VAL A 74 -8.04 10.12 4.70
N THR A 75 -7.91 10.89 3.61
CA THR A 75 -8.97 11.77 3.09
C THR A 75 -9.95 11.08 2.16
N ARG A 76 -9.66 9.84 1.72
CA ARG A 76 -10.64 9.02 0.97
C ARG A 76 -11.97 8.92 1.74
N PRO A 77 -13.13 8.85 1.05
CA PRO A 77 -14.41 8.61 1.70
C PRO A 77 -14.43 7.29 2.50
N ALA A 78 -15.10 7.26 3.65
CA ALA A 78 -15.23 6.07 4.48
C ALA A 78 -16.69 5.60 4.51
N SER A 79 -16.93 4.36 4.09
CA SER A 79 -18.25 3.73 4.24
C SER A 79 -18.47 3.36 5.72
N ILE A 80 -19.63 3.70 6.29
CA ILE A 80 -19.98 3.42 7.69
C ILE A 80 -21.35 2.75 7.75
N GLY A 81 -21.39 1.53 8.30
CA GLY A 81 -22.62 0.73 8.32
C GLY A 81 -23.11 0.45 6.91
N MET A 82 -24.37 0.83 6.63
CA MET A 82 -25.00 0.66 5.32
C MET A 82 -24.83 1.87 4.39
N ASP A 83 -24.19 2.95 4.86
CA ASP A 83 -23.87 4.11 4.02
C ASP A 83 -22.56 3.86 3.27
N VAL A 84 -22.70 3.54 1.97
CA VAL A 84 -21.59 3.14 1.10
C VAL A 84 -21.18 4.32 0.23
N HIS A 85 -19.96 4.80 0.42
CA HIS A 85 -19.37 5.87 -0.39
C HIS A 85 -18.35 5.34 -1.39
N ASP A 86 -18.03 6.15 -2.38
CA ASP A 86 -17.00 5.83 -3.38
C ASP A 86 -15.58 6.05 -2.82
N GLY A 87 -15.23 5.22 -1.84
CA GLY A 87 -13.90 5.14 -1.22
C GLY A 87 -13.27 3.76 -1.45
N GLY A 88 -12.42 3.34 -0.51
CA GLY A 88 -11.78 2.02 -0.55
C GLY A 88 -10.41 2.02 0.13
N PRO A 89 -9.78 0.86 0.24
CA PRO A 89 -8.53 0.69 0.94
C PRO A 89 -7.38 1.32 0.17
N THR A 90 -6.33 1.66 0.91
CA THR A 90 -5.06 2.12 0.36
C THR A 90 -3.94 1.20 0.83
N ALA A 91 -3.05 0.79 -0.06
CA ALA A 91 -1.81 0.09 0.26
C ALA A 91 -0.62 1.03 0.06
N LEU A 92 0.16 1.25 1.11
CA LEU A 92 1.41 2.02 1.10
C LEU A 92 2.59 1.05 1.09
N LEU A 93 3.37 1.04 0.02
CA LEU A 93 4.55 0.20 -0.17
C LEU A 93 5.82 1.02 0.13
N LEU A 94 6.49 0.73 1.24
CA LEU A 94 7.59 1.54 1.78
C LEU A 94 8.91 0.77 1.74
N SER A 95 9.99 1.45 1.38
CA SER A 95 11.34 0.87 1.35
C SER A 95 11.86 0.53 2.76
N ARG A 96 12.84 -0.39 2.84
CA ARG A 96 13.66 -0.59 4.06
C ARG A 96 14.76 0.47 4.14
N GLN A 97 15.42 0.66 3.02
CA GLN A 97 16.55 1.55 2.84
C GLN A 97 16.12 3.02 2.75
N ASN A 98 17.04 3.90 3.13
CA ASN A 98 16.88 5.34 2.93
C ASN A 98 16.82 5.66 1.42
N LEU A 99 15.93 6.57 1.07
CA LEU A 99 15.82 7.14 -0.27
C LEU A 99 16.18 8.62 -0.21
N PRO A 100 16.89 9.16 -1.21
CA PRO A 100 17.19 10.58 -1.26
C PRO A 100 15.90 11.39 -1.46
N PHE A 101 15.87 12.60 -0.92
CA PHE A 101 14.83 13.56 -1.23
C PHE A 101 14.97 14.03 -2.69
N VAL A 102 13.87 14.07 -3.43
CA VAL A 102 13.84 14.55 -4.82
C VAL A 102 13.35 16.01 -4.83
N PRO A 103 14.13 17.00 -5.29
CA PRO A 103 13.63 18.37 -5.42
C PRO A 103 12.41 18.45 -6.37
N ARG A 104 11.44 19.32 -6.05
CA ARG A 104 10.29 19.62 -6.93
C ARG A 104 10.45 21.04 -7.47
N ASP A 105 10.16 21.20 -8.75
CA ASP A 105 10.12 22.49 -9.45
C ASP A 105 8.85 23.29 -9.12
#